data_AF-A0A1I6ZLN9-F1
#
_entry.id   AF-A0A1I6ZLN9-F1
#
_cell.length_a   1.000
_cell.length_b   1.000
_cell.length_c   1.000
_cell.angle_alpha   90.00
_cell.angle_beta   90.00
_cell.angle_gamma   90.00
#
_symmetry.space_group_name_H-M   'P 1'
#
loop_
_entity.id
_entity.type
_entity.pdbx_description
1 polymer ?
#
loop_
_entity_poly.entity_id
_entity_poly.type
_entity_poly.pdbx_seq_one_letter_code
_entity_poly.pdbx_strand_id
1 'polypeptide(L)'
;MQEVWAAIQDSARWPEWWNNVERVDQLEAGSDQGVGVVQRYTWKGRLPYRLVFDMRVTRVDPLVALEGEASGDVEGAGRWSFSTDGRNLTVVRYDWRVRTTRAWMNALAPLLRPVFQWNHDAVMREGGAALARRLDARLLGIEHG
;
A
#
# COMPACT_ATOMS: atom_id res chain seq x y z
N MET A 1 -2.50 12.19 -13.02
CA MET A 1 -2.07 10.77 -13.03
C MET A 1 -0.57 10.60 -12.82
N GLN A 2 0.28 11.32 -13.55
CA GLN A 2 1.74 11.20 -13.46
C GLN A 2 2.26 11.44 -12.04
N GLU A 3 1.80 12.49 -11.37
CA GLU A 3 2.21 12.82 -10.00
C GLU A 3 1.74 11.76 -8.98
N VAL A 4 0.53 11.23 -9.19
CA VAL A 4 -0.03 10.14 -8.39
C VAL A 4 0.79 8.86 -8.55
N TRP A 5 1.12 8.50 -9.80
CA TRP A 5 2.01 7.39 -10.10
C TRP A 5 3.37 7.57 -9.41
N ALA A 6 4.00 8.73 -9.57
CA ALA A 6 5.31 9.01 -8.98
C ALA A 6 5.29 8.91 -7.45
N ALA A 7 4.25 9.43 -6.80
CA ALA A 7 4.10 9.35 -5.36
C ALA A 7 3.89 7.92 -4.83
N ILE A 8 3.17 7.07 -5.57
CA ILE A 8 2.97 5.66 -5.20
C ILE A 8 4.19 4.82 -5.54
N GLN A 9 4.85 5.05 -6.68
CA GLN A 9 6.06 4.34 -7.07
C GLN A 9 7.23 4.60 -6.11
N ASP A 10 7.37 5.84 -5.63
CA ASP A 10 8.42 6.24 -4.69
C ASP A 10 8.06 5.87 -3.24
N SER A 11 7.94 4.56 -3.02
CA SER A 11 7.55 3.98 -1.73
C SER A 11 8.52 4.30 -0.60
N ALA A 12 9.79 4.52 -0.90
CA ALA A 12 10.81 4.92 0.06
C ALA A 12 10.44 6.22 0.80
N ARG A 13 9.66 7.09 0.15
CA ARG A 13 9.24 8.40 0.69
C ARG A 13 7.84 8.40 1.26
N TRP A 14 7.14 7.26 1.29
CA TRP A 14 5.84 7.16 1.95
C TRP A 14 5.83 7.63 3.40
N PRO A 15 6.85 7.37 4.25
CA PRO A 15 6.89 7.90 5.61
C PRO A 15 6.83 9.42 5.72
N GLU A 16 7.20 10.16 4.66
CA GLU A 16 7.19 11.62 4.64
C GLU A 16 5.76 12.21 4.58
N TRP A 17 4.78 11.42 4.12
CA TRP A 17 3.42 11.93 3.87
C TRP A 17 2.32 11.01 4.37
N TRP A 18 2.53 9.69 4.40
CA TRP A 18 1.60 8.71 4.92
C TRP A 18 2.02 8.25 6.32
N ASN A 19 1.50 8.92 7.34
CA ASN A 19 1.88 8.72 8.75
C ASN A 19 1.79 7.26 9.27
N ASN A 20 0.95 6.41 8.65
CA ASN A 20 0.85 5.00 9.04
C ASN A 20 2.03 4.15 8.56
N VAL A 21 2.81 4.64 7.60
CA VAL A 21 4.06 4.03 7.14
C VAL A 21 5.19 4.61 7.99
N GLU A 22 5.60 3.90 9.04
CA GLU A 22 6.67 4.41 9.92
C GLU A 22 8.04 4.34 9.25
N ARG A 23 8.28 3.33 8.42
CA ARG A 23 9.59 3.09 7.81
C ARG A 23 9.50 2.25 6.54
N VAL A 24 10.36 2.57 5.57
CA VAL A 24 10.60 1.76 4.38
C VAL A 24 12.12 1.62 4.19
N ASP A 25 12.63 0.39 4.28
CA ASP A 25 14.04 0.09 4.08
C ASP A 25 14.23 -0.73 2.80
N GLN A 26 15.13 -0.32 1.92
CA GLN A 26 15.52 -1.15 0.78
C GLN A 26 16.45 -2.29 1.26
N LEU A 27 16.07 -3.53 0.97
CA LEU A 27 16.84 -4.74 1.28
C LEU A 27 17.62 -5.22 0.05
N GLU A 28 17.01 -5.18 -1.12
CA GLU A 28 17.61 -5.61 -2.39
C GLU A 28 17.35 -4.53 -3.45
N ALA A 29 18.36 -4.23 -4.26
CA ALA A 29 18.19 -3.37 -5.43
C ALA A 29 17.48 -4.13 -6.56
N GLY A 30 16.57 -3.45 -7.26
CA GLY A 30 15.94 -3.98 -8.46
C GLY A 30 16.74 -3.65 -9.73
N SER A 31 16.15 -4.00 -10.87
CA SER A 31 16.58 -3.52 -12.18
C SER A 31 16.37 -2.00 -12.34
N ASP A 32 16.88 -1.41 -13.42
CA ASP A 32 16.68 0.02 -13.74
C ASP A 32 15.21 0.43 -13.84
N GLN A 33 14.32 -0.53 -14.11
CA GLN A 33 12.87 -0.32 -14.18
C GLN A 33 12.18 -0.54 -12.82
N GLY A 34 12.94 -0.83 -11.76
CA GLY A 34 12.45 -1.07 -10.39
C GLY A 34 11.97 -2.51 -10.13
N VAL A 35 11.84 -3.35 -11.16
CA VAL A 35 11.45 -4.77 -10.98
C VAL A 35 12.54 -5.52 -10.21
N GLY A 36 12.12 -6.31 -9.23
CA GLY A 36 12.99 -7.11 -8.36
C GLY A 36 13.45 -6.40 -7.10
N VAL A 37 13.19 -5.09 -6.94
CA VAL A 37 13.51 -4.39 -5.69
C VAL A 37 12.75 -5.04 -4.54
N VAL A 38 13.42 -5.24 -3.41
CA VAL A 38 12.81 -5.73 -2.17
C VAL A 38 12.92 -4.65 -1.12
N GLN A 39 11.79 -4.27 -0.56
CA GLN A 39 11.70 -3.24 0.48
C GLN A 39 10.94 -3.78 1.69
N ARG A 40 11.47 -3.54 2.88
CA ARG A 40 10.82 -3.81 4.15
C ARG A 40 9.97 -2.63 4.57
N TYR A 41 8.70 -2.88 4.84
CA TYR A 41 7.77 -1.88 5.32
C TYR A 41 7.46 -2.11 6.79
N THR A 42 7.45 -1.05 7.58
CA THR A 42 6.92 -1.04 8.95
C THR A 42 5.67 -0.16 8.99
N TRP A 43 4.54 -0.79 9.25
CA TRP A 43 3.23 -0.14 9.32
C TRP A 43 2.71 -0.07 10.76
N LYS A 44 2.08 1.06 11.07
CA LYS A 44 1.37 1.28 12.32
C LYS A 44 -0.03 1.82 12.02
N GLY A 45 -1.02 0.96 12.26
CA GLY A 45 -2.42 1.34 12.26
C GLY A 45 -2.86 1.94 13.60
N ARG A 46 -4.16 1.86 13.86
CA ARG A 46 -4.79 2.29 15.12
C ARG A 46 -4.68 1.25 16.22
N LEU A 47 -4.46 -0.01 15.87
CA LEU A 47 -4.25 -1.10 16.82
C LEU A 47 -2.83 -1.06 17.40
N PRO A 48 -2.62 -1.56 18.64
CA PRO A 48 -1.35 -1.42 19.37
C PRO A 48 -0.27 -2.43 18.93
N TYR A 49 -0.16 -2.69 17.62
CA TYR A 49 0.88 -3.54 17.04
C TYR A 49 1.37 -2.97 15.71
N ARG A 50 2.56 -3.42 15.32
CA ARG A 50 3.16 -3.12 14.02
C ARG A 50 3.08 -4.33 13.11
N LEU A 51 2.86 -4.06 11.82
CA LEU A 51 3.03 -5.02 10.75
C LEU A 51 4.35 -4.72 10.04
N VAL A 52 5.19 -5.73 9.94
CA VAL A 52 6.48 -5.69 9.24
C VAL A 52 6.47 -6.78 8.18
N PHE A 53 6.59 -6.38 6.93
CA PHE A 53 6.64 -7.29 5.80
C PHE A 53 7.55 -6.73 4.71
N ASP A 54 8.10 -7.64 3.92
CA ASP A 54 8.93 -7.34 2.77
C ASP A 54 8.06 -7.43 1.52
N MET A 55 8.15 -6.42 0.66
CA MET A 55 7.48 -6.38 -0.65
C MET A 55 8.55 -6.47 -1.73
N ARG A 56 8.44 -7.49 -2.59
CA ARG A 56 9.23 -7.60 -3.82
C ARG A 56 8.40 -7.09 -4.99
N VAL A 57 8.90 -6.11 -5.73
CA VAL A 57 8.24 -5.63 -6.96
C VAL A 57 8.39 -6.69 -8.05
N THR A 58 7.27 -7.18 -8.58
CA THR A 58 7.25 -8.21 -9.63
C THR A 58 6.93 -7.66 -11.00
N ARG A 59 6.22 -6.53 -11.07
CA ARG A 59 5.90 -5.86 -12.34
C ARG A 59 5.78 -4.35 -12.15
N VAL A 60 6.35 -3.61 -13.08
CA VAL A 60 6.16 -2.15 -13.22
C VAL A 60 5.65 -1.90 -14.62
N ASP A 61 4.46 -1.33 -14.72
CA ASP A 61 3.81 -0.91 -15.97
C ASP A 61 3.46 0.58 -15.84
N PRO A 62 4.31 1.49 -16.35
CA PRO A 62 4.21 2.91 -16.08
C PRO A 62 2.80 3.47 -16.34
N LEU A 63 2.25 4.17 -15.34
CA LEU A 63 0.91 4.78 -15.37
C LEU A 63 -0.26 3.79 -15.51
N VAL A 64 0.00 2.48 -15.47
CA VAL A 64 -1.02 1.43 -15.62
C VAL A 64 -1.07 0.56 -14.36
N ALA A 65 0.06 0.00 -13.93
CA ALA A 65 0.09 -0.91 -12.79
C ALA A 65 1.45 -1.03 -12.11
N LEU A 66 1.41 -1.34 -10.81
CA LEU A 66 2.55 -1.75 -10.00
C LEU A 66 2.16 -2.99 -9.20
N GLU A 67 2.87 -4.10 -9.39
CA GLU A 67 2.61 -5.36 -8.69
C GLU A 67 3.77 -5.74 -7.79
N GLY A 68 3.45 -6.40 -6.69
CA GLY A 68 4.45 -6.96 -5.80
C GLY A 68 3.96 -8.15 -4.99
N GLU A 69 4.91 -8.92 -4.50
CA GLU A 69 4.70 -10.06 -3.61
C GLU A 69 5.16 -9.69 -2.20
N ALA A 70 4.27 -9.90 -1.23
CA ALA A 70 4.52 -9.68 0.18
C ALA A 70 4.97 -10.96 0.87
N SER A 71 5.89 -10.83 1.82
CA SER A 71 6.35 -11.89 2.71
C SER A 71 6.68 -11.34 4.10
N GLY A 72 6.60 -12.17 5.14
CA GLY A 72 6.78 -11.72 6.54
C GLY A 72 5.46 -11.79 7.30
N ASP A 73 5.04 -10.72 7.98
CA ASP A 73 3.78 -10.72 8.76
C ASP A 73 2.52 -10.92 7.91
N VAL A 74 2.62 -10.60 6.62
CA VAL A 74 1.60 -10.88 5.61
C VAL A 74 2.26 -11.54 4.40
N GLU A 75 1.52 -12.42 3.74
CA GLU A 75 1.97 -13.18 2.57
C GLU A 75 0.92 -13.16 1.47
N GLY A 76 1.35 -12.97 0.22
CA GLY A 76 0.48 -12.93 -0.96
C GLY A 76 0.87 -11.83 -1.93
N ALA A 77 -0.07 -11.37 -2.75
CA ALA A 77 0.20 -10.41 -3.83
C ALA A 77 -0.58 -9.11 -3.64
N GLY A 78 0.06 -7.99 -3.98
CA GLY A 78 -0.56 -6.67 -4.05
C GLY A 78 -0.45 -6.10 -5.46
N ARG A 79 -1.48 -5.38 -5.91
CA ARG A 79 -1.49 -4.67 -7.18
C ARG A 79 -2.09 -3.28 -7.01
N TRP A 80 -1.33 -2.28 -7.41
CA TRP A 80 -1.85 -0.94 -7.69
C TRP A 80 -2.22 -0.87 -9.17
N SER A 81 -3.40 -0.37 -9.48
CA SER A 81 -3.83 -0.06 -10.84
C SER A 81 -4.19 1.42 -10.95
N PHE A 82 -3.80 2.04 -12.05
CA PHE A 82 -3.99 3.47 -12.29
C PHE A 82 -4.83 3.64 -13.55
N SER A 83 -5.78 4.56 -13.49
CA SER A 83 -6.56 4.96 -14.65
C SER A 83 -7.00 6.41 -14.52
N THR A 84 -7.43 6.98 -15.65
CA THR A 84 -8.14 8.25 -15.68
C THR A 84 -9.59 8.00 -16.04
N ASP A 85 -10.52 8.61 -15.31
CA ASP A 85 -11.92 8.64 -15.74
C ASP A 85 -12.12 9.66 -16.88
N GLY A 86 -13.29 9.63 -17.52
CA GLY A 86 -13.65 10.56 -18.60
C GLY A 86 -13.79 12.03 -18.18
N ARG A 87 -13.47 12.38 -16.92
CA ARG A 87 -13.48 13.75 -16.36
C ARG A 87 -12.09 14.17 -15.87
N ASN A 88 -11.04 13.52 -16.37
CA ASN A 88 -9.63 13.72 -15.98
C ASN A 88 -9.34 13.42 -14.49
N LEU A 89 -10.19 12.63 -13.82
CA LEU A 89 -9.92 12.19 -12.46
C LEU A 89 -8.97 11.00 -12.48
N THR A 90 -7.90 11.04 -11.68
CA THR A 90 -7.04 9.87 -11.50
C THR A 90 -7.66 8.93 -10.49
N VAL A 91 -7.93 7.70 -10.90
CA VAL A 91 -8.39 6.62 -10.04
C VAL A 91 -7.21 5.71 -9.75
N VAL A 92 -6.96 5.49 -8.46
CA VAL A 92 -5.96 4.54 -7.98
C VAL A 92 -6.70 3.42 -7.27
N ARG A 93 -6.57 2.21 -7.79
CA ARG A 93 -7.13 1.01 -7.18
C ARG A 93 -6.03 0.20 -6.55
N TYR A 94 -6.25 -0.23 -5.32
CA TYR A 94 -5.35 -1.12 -4.61
C TYR A 94 -6.03 -2.45 -4.35
N ASP A 95 -5.55 -3.50 -5.01
CA ASP A 95 -6.02 -4.87 -4.84
C ASP A 95 -4.99 -5.64 -4.01
N TRP A 96 -5.35 -5.99 -2.78
CA TRP A 96 -4.50 -6.77 -1.89
C TRP A 96 -5.08 -8.17 -1.65
N ARG A 97 -4.37 -9.20 -2.12
CA ARG A 97 -4.69 -10.61 -1.88
C ARG A 97 -3.64 -11.21 -0.96
N VAL A 98 -3.69 -10.84 0.32
CA VAL A 98 -2.79 -11.36 1.35
C VAL A 98 -3.52 -12.04 2.49
N ARG A 99 -2.80 -12.95 3.13
CA ARG A 99 -3.14 -13.56 4.41
C ARG A 99 -2.12 -13.13 5.46
N THR A 100 -2.56 -13.02 6.72
CA THR A 100 -1.66 -12.84 7.85
C THR A 100 -0.93 -14.14 8.16
N THR A 101 0.33 -14.06 8.57
CA THR A 101 1.15 -15.23 8.94
C THR A 101 1.24 -15.42 10.45
N ARG A 102 1.12 -14.32 11.22
CA ARG A 102 1.20 -14.35 12.69
C ARG A 102 0.12 -15.26 13.28
N ALA A 103 0.55 -16.26 14.03
CA ALA A 103 -0.34 -17.29 14.60
C ALA A 103 -1.50 -16.70 15.44
N TRP A 104 -1.22 -15.69 16.27
CA TRP A 104 -2.24 -15.05 17.08
C TRP A 104 -3.26 -14.28 16.24
N MET A 105 -2.85 -13.66 15.13
CA MET A 105 -3.76 -12.96 14.24
C MET A 105 -4.70 -13.94 13.55
N ASN A 106 -4.15 -15.07 13.09
CA ASN A 106 -4.93 -16.14 12.46
C ASN A 106 -5.89 -16.81 13.44
N ALA A 107 -5.47 -17.02 14.70
CA ALA A 107 -6.32 -17.56 15.75
C ALA A 107 -7.48 -16.61 16.11
N LEU A 108 -7.22 -15.30 16.15
CA LEU A 108 -8.22 -14.30 16.47
C LEU A 108 -9.07 -13.85 15.27
N ALA A 109 -8.66 -14.18 14.04
CA ALA A 109 -9.33 -13.74 12.82
C ALA A 109 -10.85 -14.02 12.78
N PRO A 110 -11.37 -15.19 13.19
CA PRO A 110 -12.82 -15.43 13.16
C PRO A 110 -13.63 -14.43 13.99
N LEU A 111 -13.05 -13.91 15.07
CA LEU A 111 -13.69 -12.95 15.97
C LEU A 111 -13.35 -11.49 15.63
N LEU A 112 -12.10 -11.23 15.27
CA LEU A 112 -11.56 -9.87 15.08
C LEU A 112 -11.47 -9.43 13.62
N ARG A 113 -11.94 -10.23 12.66
CA ARG A 113 -11.95 -9.83 11.24
C ARG A 113 -12.55 -8.45 10.99
N PRO A 114 -13.71 -8.07 11.58
CA PRO A 114 -14.26 -6.72 11.40
C PRO A 114 -13.35 -5.63 11.94
N VAL A 115 -12.64 -5.89 13.04
CA VAL A 115 -11.70 -4.94 13.66
C VAL A 115 -10.46 -4.76 12.80
N PHE A 116 -9.91 -5.86 12.26
CA PHE A 116 -8.77 -5.79 11.34
C PHE A 116 -9.12 -5.07 10.05
N GLN A 117 -10.32 -5.32 9.49
CA GLN A 117 -10.83 -4.60 8.32
C GLN A 117 -11.00 -3.11 8.61
N TRP A 118 -11.67 -2.75 9.72
CA TRP A 118 -11.80 -1.35 10.13
C TRP A 118 -10.45 -0.65 10.29
N ASN A 119 -9.47 -1.33 10.89
CA ASN A 119 -8.12 -0.80 11.05
C ASN A 119 -7.43 -0.59 9.69
N HIS A 120 -7.54 -1.55 8.78
CA HIS A 120 -7.02 -1.44 7.41
C HIS A 120 -7.68 -0.27 6.66
N ASP A 121 -9.01 -0.17 6.71
CA ASP A 121 -9.79 0.90 6.09
C ASP A 121 -9.43 2.28 6.63
N ALA A 122 -9.10 2.38 7.93
CA ALA A 122 -8.61 3.62 8.51
C ALA A 122 -7.26 4.02 7.92
N VAL A 123 -6.31 3.08 7.81
CA VAL A 123 -4.99 3.30 7.22
C VAL A 123 -5.11 3.74 5.76
N MET A 124 -5.93 3.06 4.95
CA MET A 124 -6.13 3.41 3.54
C MET A 124 -6.81 4.76 3.36
N ARG A 125 -7.77 5.11 4.22
CA ARG A 125 -8.41 6.43 4.21
C ARG A 125 -7.44 7.56 4.54
N GLU A 126 -6.60 7.35 5.56
CA GLU A 126 -5.53 8.29 5.93
C GLU A 126 -4.53 8.45 4.79
N GLY A 127 -4.17 7.36 4.11
CA GLY A 127 -3.30 7.35 2.92
C GLY A 127 -3.87 8.14 1.75
N GLY A 128 -5.13 7.89 1.36
CA GLY A 128 -5.78 8.64 0.27
C GLY A 128 -5.88 10.14 0.56
N ALA A 129 -6.22 10.51 1.79
CA ALA A 129 -6.26 11.91 2.21
C ALA A 129 -4.85 12.55 2.24
N ALA A 130 -3.84 11.81 2.67
CA ALA A 130 -2.46 12.26 2.69
C ALA A 130 -1.88 12.46 1.29
N LEU A 131 -2.16 11.53 0.37
CA LEU A 131 -1.78 11.64 -1.03
C LEU A 131 -2.41 12.88 -1.67
N ALA A 132 -3.71 13.09 -1.46
CA ALA A 132 -4.41 14.27 -1.95
C ALA A 132 -3.77 15.57 -1.44
N ARG A 133 -3.46 15.65 -0.12
CA ARG A 133 -2.74 16.81 0.45
C ARG A 133 -1.35 17.00 -0.16
N ARG A 134 -0.59 15.92 -0.34
CA ARG A 134 0.77 15.99 -0.92
C ARG A 134 0.76 16.57 -2.34
N LEU A 135 -0.29 16.26 -3.09
CA LEU A 135 -0.43 16.65 -4.50
C LEU A 135 -1.27 17.92 -4.70
N ASP A 136 -1.62 18.64 -3.63
CA ASP A 136 -2.55 19.78 -3.66
C ASP A 136 -3.85 19.48 -4.43
N ALA A 137 -4.33 18.25 -4.29
CA ALA A 137 -5.48 17.72 -5.01
C ALA A 137 -6.68 17.53 -4.08
N ARG A 138 -7.87 17.55 -4.67
CA ARG A 138 -9.10 17.20 -3.95
C ARG A 138 -9.36 15.70 -4.02
N LEU A 139 -9.40 15.04 -2.86
CA LEU A 139 -9.89 13.67 -2.76
C LEU A 139 -11.40 13.65 -3.00
N LEU A 140 -11.85 12.89 -4.00
CA LEU A 140 -13.27 12.78 -4.37
C LEU A 140 -13.98 11.59 -3.73
N GLY A 141 -13.26 10.51 -3.44
CA GLY A 141 -13.83 9.32 -2.81
C GLY A 141 -12.75 8.28 -2.53
N ILE A 142 -13.08 7.37 -1.61
CA ILE A 142 -12.33 6.15 -1.33
C ILE A 142 -13.37 5.03 -1.26
N GLU A 143 -13.26 4.07 -2.15
CA GLU A 143 -14.12 2.89 -2.19
C GLU A 143 -13.31 1.67 -1.75
N HIS A 144 -13.89 0.87 -0.86
CA HIS A 144 -13.33 -0.41 -0.46
C HIS A 144 -14.12 -1.49 -1.19
N GLY A 145 -13.45 -2.26 -2.06
CA GLY A 145 -14.02 -3.39 -2.79
C GLY A 145 -13.95 -4.70 -2.01
#